data_AF-A0A965MEX9-F1
#
_entry.id   AF-A0A965MEX9-F1
#
_cell.length_a   1.000
_cell.length_b   1.000
_cell.length_c   1.000
_cell.angle_alpha   90.00
_cell.angle_beta   90.00
_cell.angle_gamma   90.00
#
_symmetry.space_group_name_H-M   'P 1'
#
loop_
_entity.id
_entity.type
_entity.pdbx_description
1 polymer ?
#
loop_
_entity_poly.entity_id
_entity_poly.type
_entity_poly.pdbx_seq_one_letter_code
_entity_poly.pdbx_strand_id
1 'polypeptide(L)' 'MMNKRWKNRPEGSTWGDFGHDDQVGRINLLTPARRLEAVKEVKAGISFCLSLPLDYPGGNSVNPKRFPPVL' A
#
# COMPACT_ATOMS: atom_id res chain seq x y z
N MET A 1 21.54 -22.26 5.81
CA MET A 1 20.07 -22.34 5.93
C MET A 1 19.56 -20.98 6.33
N MET A 2 18.55 -20.44 5.63
CA MET A 2 17.97 -19.14 5.97
C MET A 2 16.94 -19.33 7.10
N ASN A 3 17.16 -18.63 8.22
CA ASN A 3 16.32 -18.73 9.42
C ASN A 3 15.03 -17.94 9.25
N LYS A 4 13.89 -18.63 9.32
CA LYS A 4 12.54 -18.03 9.25
C LYS A 4 12.41 -16.83 10.18
N ARG A 5 11.96 -15.69 9.64
CA ARG A 5 11.71 -14.44 10.39
C ARG A 5 10.56 -14.56 11.41
N TRP A 6 9.77 -15.64 11.33
CA TRP A 6 8.63 -15.88 12.19
C TRP A 6 8.73 -17.24 12.89
N LYS A 7 8.29 -17.28 14.15
CA LYS A 7 8.16 -18.51 14.94
C LYS A 7 6.84 -19.23 14.66
N ASN A 8 5.75 -18.46 14.59
CA ASN A 8 4.40 -18.95 14.27
C ASN A 8 3.90 -18.24 13.02
N ARG A 9 3.32 -18.99 12.08
CA ARG A 9 2.61 -18.43 10.92
C ARG A 9 1.11 -18.48 11.21
N PRO A 10 0.44 -17.33 11.42
CA PRO A 10 -1.01 -17.32 11.66
C PRO A 10 -1.79 -17.89 10.47
N GLU A 11 -2.92 -18.51 10.74
CA GLU A 11 -3.85 -18.97 9.69
C GLU A 11 -4.33 -17.77 8.85
N GLY A 12 -4.43 -17.96 7.52
CA GLY A 12 -4.77 -16.89 6.58
C GLY A 12 -3.67 -15.87 6.30
N SER A 13 -2.53 -15.94 6.98
CA SER A 13 -1.38 -15.07 6.69
C SER A 13 -0.64 -15.49 5.42
N THR A 14 0.00 -14.52 4.77
CA THR A 14 0.81 -14.72 3.55
C THR A 14 2.32 -14.78 3.83
N TRP A 15 2.72 -15.02 5.08
CA TRP A 15 4.13 -14.99 5.48
C TRP A 15 4.94 -16.09 4.81
N GLY A 16 5.93 -15.67 4.02
CA GLY A 16 6.81 -16.54 3.24
C GLY A 16 6.26 -16.98 1.89
N ASP A 17 5.03 -16.61 1.53
CA ASP A 17 4.42 -17.02 0.24
C ASP A 17 5.15 -16.44 -0.97
N PHE A 18 5.76 -15.27 -0.80
CA PHE A 18 6.50 -14.56 -1.84
C PHE A 18 8.02 -14.68 -1.68
N GLY A 19 8.48 -15.54 -0.77
CA GLY A 19 9.89 -15.71 -0.45
C GLY A 19 10.22 -15.35 1.00
N HIS A 20 11.34 -15.88 1.47
CA HIS A 20 11.78 -15.73 2.85
C HIS A 20 12.14 -14.27 3.23
N ASP A 21 12.75 -13.57 2.28
CA ASP A 21 13.23 -12.19 2.45
C ASP A 21 12.32 -11.17 1.77
N ASP A 22 11.10 -11.57 1.38
CA ASP A 22 10.12 -10.66 0.79
C ASP A 22 9.78 -9.52 1.76
N GLN A 23 9.69 -8.31 1.21
CA GLN A 23 9.39 -7.08 1.95
C GLN A 23 8.16 -6.36 1.40
N VAL A 24 7.53 -6.86 0.33
CA VAL A 24 6.45 -6.15 -0.36
C VAL A 24 5.12 -6.90 -0.33
N GLY A 25 5.10 -8.17 0.10
CA GLY A 25 3.89 -8.92 0.39
C GLY A 25 2.97 -9.02 -0.83
N ARG A 26 1.69 -8.70 -0.64
CA ARG A 26 0.69 -8.78 -1.72
C ARG A 26 0.91 -7.80 -2.87
N ILE A 27 1.82 -6.84 -2.76
CA ILE A 27 2.23 -6.03 -3.91
C ILE A 27 2.84 -6.90 -5.02
N ASN A 28 3.43 -8.05 -4.68
CA ASN A 28 3.88 -9.05 -5.67
C ASN A 28 2.76 -9.56 -6.60
N LEU A 29 1.49 -9.41 -6.22
CA LEU A 29 0.34 -9.77 -7.07
C LEU A 29 0.12 -8.76 -8.21
N LEU A 30 0.70 -7.55 -8.12
CA LEU A 30 0.63 -6.51 -9.15
C LEU A 30 1.66 -6.76 -10.26
N THR A 31 1.37 -7.74 -11.12
CA THR A 31 2.26 -8.11 -12.22
C THR A 31 2.13 -7.18 -13.45
N PRO A 32 3.11 -7.20 -14.38
CA PRO A 32 2.98 -6.47 -15.64
C PRO A 32 1.73 -6.86 -16.45
N ALA A 33 1.34 -8.14 -16.45
CA ALA A 33 0.13 -8.62 -17.12
C ALA A 33 -1.14 -8.00 -16.51
N ARG A 34 -1.23 -7.97 -15.16
CA ARG A 34 -2.35 -7.31 -14.45
C ARG A 34 -2.43 -5.82 -14.74
N ARG A 35 -1.29 -5.14 -14.91
CA ARG A 35 -1.25 -3.73 -15.30
C ARG A 35 -1.85 -3.53 -16.70
N LEU A 36 -1.50 -4.39 -17.67
CA LEU A 36 -2.07 -4.33 -19.01
C LEU A 36 -3.57 -4.65 -19.04
N GLU A 37 -4.03 -5.59 -18.21
CA GLU A 37 -5.47 -5.84 -17.99
C GLU A 37 -6.18 -4.58 -17.48
N ALA A 38 -5.66 -3.94 -16.44
CA ALA A 38 -6.25 -2.72 -15.87
C ALA A 38 -6.31 -1.56 -16.88
N VAL A 39 -5.26 -1.36 -17.70
CA VAL A 39 -5.25 -0.32 -18.74
C VAL A 39 -6.36 -0.50 -19.77
N LYS A 40 -6.75 -1.74 -20.08
CA LYS A 40 -7.85 -2.02 -21.03
C LYS A 40 -9.21 -1.51 -20.54
N GLU A 41 -9.38 -1.31 -19.23
CA GLU A 41 -10.61 -0.77 -18.64
C GLU A 41 -10.79 0.74 -18.91
N VAL A 42 -9.74 1.46 -19.31
CA VAL A 42 -9.83 2.88 -19.66
C VAL A 42 -10.58 3.02 -21.00
N LYS A 43 -11.86 3.40 -20.94
CA LYS A 43 -12.69 3.64 -22.13
C LYS A 43 -12.99 5.12 -22.40
N ALA A 44 -13.40 5.85 -21.37
CA ALA A 44 -13.87 7.24 -21.49
C ALA A 44 -12.74 8.29 -21.39
N GLY A 45 -11.55 7.91 -20.92
CA GLY A 45 -10.45 8.84 -20.70
C GLY A 45 -10.67 9.86 -19.57
N ILE A 46 -11.66 9.63 -18.71
CA ILE A 46 -12.00 10.52 -17.58
C ILE A 46 -11.23 10.06 -16.33
N SER A 47 -10.59 11.01 -15.64
CA SER A 47 -9.88 10.77 -14.38
C SER A 47 -10.58 11.42 -13.20
N PHE A 48 -10.68 10.71 -12.08
CA PHE A 48 -11.19 11.23 -10.81
C PHE A 48 -10.08 11.24 -9.77
N CYS A 49 -9.89 12.38 -9.08
CA CYS A 49 -8.99 12.44 -7.93
C CYS A 49 -9.66 11.76 -6.73
N LEU A 50 -9.03 10.71 -6.18
CA LEU A 50 -9.51 9.99 -4.99
C LEU A 50 -8.83 10.48 -3.69
N SER A 51 -7.94 11.46 -3.81
CA SER A 51 -7.26 12.06 -2.66
C SER A 51 -8.11 13.18 -2.06
N LEU A 52 -8.09 13.29 -0.73
CA LEU A 52 -8.51 14.51 -0.07
C LEU A 52 -7.51 15.63 -0.35
N PRO A 53 -7.95 16.89 -0.33
CA PRO A 53 -7.05 18.03 -0.28
C PRO A 53 -6.04 17.88 0.87
N LEU A 54 -4.79 18.33 0.67
CA LEU A 54 -3.71 18.14 1.63
C LEU A 54 -3.91 18.92 2.94
N ASP A 55 -4.76 19.94 2.90
CA ASP A 55 -5.22 20.74 4.02
C ASP A 55 -6.42 20.11 4.75
N TYR A 56 -6.78 18.85 4.45
CA TYR A 56 -7.92 18.16 5.08
C TYR A 56 -7.56 16.85 5.82
N PRO A 57 -8.18 16.60 6.99
CA PRO A 57 -8.88 17.60 7.80
C PRO A 57 -7.82 18.54 8.41
N GLY A 58 -7.99 19.84 8.19
CA GLY A 58 -6.95 20.82 8.48
C GLY A 58 -6.50 20.87 9.94
N GLY A 59 -5.38 21.56 10.15
CA GLY A 59 -4.76 21.70 11.46
C GLY A 59 -4.32 20.35 12.03
N ASN A 60 -4.61 20.15 13.32
CA ASN A 60 -4.11 19.00 14.08
C ASN A 60 -5.24 18.01 14.43
N SER A 61 -6.36 18.05 13.70
CA SER A 61 -7.56 17.29 14.04
C SER A 61 -7.34 15.76 14.04
N VAL A 62 -6.51 15.23 13.13
CA VAL A 62 -6.13 13.81 13.09
C VAL A 62 -5.11 13.45 14.18
N ASN A 63 -4.22 14.38 14.52
CA ASN A 63 -3.19 14.18 15.53
C ASN A 63 -2.94 15.50 16.28
N PRO A 64 -3.57 15.69 17.46
CA PRO A 64 -3.46 16.93 18.23
C PRO A 64 -2.02 17.36 18.56
N LYS A 65 -1.07 16.42 18.57
CA LYS A 65 0.36 16.66 18.88
C LYS A 65 1.21 17.03 17.67
N ARG A 66 0.66 16.99 16.46
CA ARG A 66 1.39 17.29 15.22
C ARG A 66 1.20 18.75 14.84
N PHE A 67 2.06 19.62 15.36
CA PHE A 67 2.09 21.04 15.00
C PHE A 67 2.73 21.25 13.62
N PRO A 68 2.35 22.32 12.89
CA PRO A 68 3.06 22.72 11.68
C PRO A 68 4.53 23.10 12.01
N PRO A 69 5.44 23.09 11.02
CA PRO A 69 6.81 23.56 11.20
C PRO A 69 6.83 25.00 11.72
N VAL A 70 7.71 25.29 12.70
CA VAL A 70 7.98 26.64 13.19
C VAL A 70 9.30 27.10 12.56
N LEU A 71 9.31 28.30 11.96
CA LEU A 71 10.53 28.93 11.45
C LEU A 71 11.39 29.47 12.60
#